data_AF-R0MUP8-F1
#
_entry.id   AF-R0MUP8-F1
#
_cell.length_a   1.000
_cell.length_b   1.000
_cell.length_c   1.000
_cell.angle_alpha   90.00
_cell.angle_beta   90.00
_cell.angle_gamma   90.00
#
_symmetry.space_group_name_H-M   'P 1'
#
loop_
_entity.id
_entity.type
_entity.pdbx_description
1 polymer ?
#
loop_
_entity_poly.entity_id
_entity_poly.type
_entity_poly.pdbx_seq_one_letter_code
_entity_poly.pdbx_strand_id
1 'polypeptide(L)' 'MEGILDKYQLNPTNCVFLDDIEDNTIAAEKLGIKVYTVKKRSDVVDILKSYI' A
#
# COMPACT_ATOMS: atom_id res chain seq x y z
N MET A 1 -5.23 7.64 -6.23
CA MET A 1 -5.35 6.24 -5.79
C MET A 1 -6.56 5.55 -6.44
N GLU A 2 -7.77 6.14 -6.35
CA GLU A 2 -9.00 5.63 -6.99
C GLU A 2 -8.81 5.30 -8.49
N GLY A 3 -8.23 6.20 -9.28
CA GLY A 3 -8.00 5.94 -10.70
C GLY A 3 -7.08 4.75 -11.03
N ILE A 4 -6.19 4.33 -10.12
CA ILE A 4 -5.37 3.11 -10.29
C ILE A 4 -6.22 1.87 -10.01
N LEU A 5 -7.03 1.90 -8.95
CA LEU A 5 -7.95 0.82 -8.62
C LEU A 5 -8.93 0.57 -9.77
N ASP A 6 -9.52 1.64 -10.30
CA ASP A 6 -10.47 1.55 -11.42
C ASP A 6 -9.79 1.08 -12.71
N LYS A 7 -8.61 1.64 -13.04
CA LYS A 7 -7.90 1.27 -14.27
C LYS A 7 -7.55 -0.22 -14.32
N TYR A 8 -7.19 -0.79 -13.16
CA TYR A 8 -6.77 -2.19 -13.07
C TYR A 8 -7.84 -3.10 -12.47
N GLN A 9 -9.04 -2.59 -12.19
CA GLN A 9 -10.15 -3.32 -11.56
C GLN A 9 -9.70 -4.05 -10.27
N LEU A 10 -8.88 -3.38 -9.46
CA LEU A 10 -8.31 -3.94 -8.25
C LEU A 10 -9.31 -3.85 -7.09
N ASN A 11 -9.42 -4.93 -6.32
CA ASN A 11 -10.10 -4.87 -5.03
C ASN A 11 -9.13 -4.27 -3.97
N PRO A 12 -9.47 -3.13 -3.35
CA PRO A 12 -8.63 -2.50 -2.32
C PRO A 12 -8.23 -3.43 -1.17
N THR A 13 -9.13 -4.33 -0.75
CA THR A 13 -8.87 -5.24 0.38
C THR A 13 -7.80 -6.29 0.06
N ASN A 14 -7.50 -6.49 -1.22
CA ASN A 14 -6.49 -7.43 -1.70
C ASN A 14 -5.20 -6.70 -2.11
N CYS A 15 -5.08 -5.41 -1.82
CA CYS A 15 -3.94 -4.60 -2.17
C CYS A 15 -3.10 -4.25 -0.94
N VAL A 16 -1.79 -4.14 -1.15
CA VAL A 16 -0.83 -3.56 -0.20
C VAL A 16 -0.22 -2.32 -0.85
N PHE A 17 -0.17 -1.21 -0.12
CA PHE A 17 0.44 0.04 -0.56
C PHE A 17 1.63 0.40 0.33
N LEU A 18 2.78 0.64 -0.30
CA LEU A 18 4.05 0.96 0.35
C LEU A 18 4.51 2.33 -0.16
N ASP A 19 4.65 3.30 0.73
CA ASP A 19 5.07 4.66 0.39
C ASP A 19 5.86 5.25 1.57
N ASP A 20 6.80 6.15 1.33
CA ASP A 20 7.61 6.78 2.39
C ASP A 20 6.95 8.03 2.99
N ILE A 21 5.95 8.57 2.29
CA ILE A 21 5.16 9.75 2.68
C ILE A 21 3.91 9.32 3.44
N GLU A 22 3.77 9.82 4.67
CA GLU A 22 2.67 9.46 5.58
C GLU A 22 1.29 9.85 5.03
N ASP A 23 1.16 11.06 4.49
CA ASP A 23 -0.10 11.55 3.90
C ASP A 23 -0.62 10.63 2.78
N ASN A 24 0.28 10.07 1.96
CA ASN A 24 -0.08 9.12 0.90
C ASN A 24 -0.63 7.81 1.49
N THR A 25 0.00 7.31 2.56
CA THR A 25 -0.47 6.11 3.26
C THR A 25 -1.83 6.33 3.94
N ILE A 26 -2.07 7.49 4.55
CA ILE A 26 -3.37 7.84 5.13
C ILE A 26 -4.45 7.90 4.04
N ALA A 27 -4.14 8.46 2.87
CA ALA A 27 -5.08 8.53 1.76
C ALA A 27 -5.45 7.13 1.22
N ALA A 28 -4.48 6.21 1.13
CA ALA A 28 -4.72 4.83 0.70
C ALA A 28 -5.47 4.00 1.75
N GLU A 29 -5.19 4.20 3.03
CA GLU A 29 -5.89 3.52 4.14
C GLU A 29 -7.39 3.85 4.17
N LYS A 30 -7.75 5.11 3.90
CA LYS A 30 -9.16 5.55 3.78
C LYS A 30 -9.93 4.83 2.66
N LEU A 31 -9.24 4.25 1.69
CA LEU A 31 -9.83 3.45 0.61
C LEU A 31 -9.88 1.95 0.93
N GLY A 32 -9.51 1.55 2.15
CA GLY A 32 -9.52 0.15 2.59
C GLY A 32 -8.31 -0.66 2.13
N ILE A 33 -7.24 0.00 1.67
CA ILE A 33 -5.99 -0.65 1.27
C ILE A 33 -5.13 -0.88 2.51
N LYS A 34 -4.45 -2.02 2.59
CA LYS A 34 -3.46 -2.25 3.65
C LYS A 34 -2.20 -1.42 3.36
N VAL A 35 -1.80 -0.56 4.29
CA VAL A 35 -0.70 0.40 4.05
C VAL A 35 0.49 0.18 4.97
N TYR A 36 1.69 0.53 4.49
CA TYR A 36 2.88 0.65 5.31
C TYR A 36 3.66 1.90 4.91
N THR A 37 3.93 2.78 5.88
CA THR A 37 4.85 3.91 5.68
C THR A 37 6.28 3.41 5.86
N VAL A 38 7.05 3.32 4.77
CA VAL A 38 8.40 2.74 4.78
C VAL A 38 9.47 3.82 4.91
N LYS A 39 10.45 3.64 5.81
CA LYS A 39 11.54 4.62 6.00
C LYS A 39 12.89 4.13 5.47
N LYS A 40 13.04 2.83 5.28
CA LYS A 40 14.24 2.21 4.74
C LYS A 40 13.90 1.01 3.87
N ARG A 41 14.78 0.71 2.92
CA ARG A 41 14.60 -0.40 1.95
C ARG A 41 14.44 -1.77 2.63
N SER A 42 15.07 -1.99 3.79
CA SER A 42 14.93 -3.26 4.51
C SER A 42 13.49 -3.53 4.93
N ASP A 43 12.73 -2.50 5.30
CA ASP A 43 11.34 -2.65 5.74
C ASP A 43 10.49 -3.23 4.62
N VAL A 44 10.69 -2.77 3.38
CA VAL A 44 10.01 -3.30 2.19
C VAL A 44 10.28 -4.79 2.01
N VAL A 45 11.54 -5.22 2.20
CA VAL A 45 11.91 -6.64 2.05
C VAL A 45 11.22 -7.48 3.12
N ASP A 46 11.23 -7.04 4.37
CA ASP A 46 10.62 -7.76 5.48
C ASP A 46 9.10 -7.83 5.34
N ILE A 47 8.47 -6.73 4.91
CA ILE A 47 7.03 -6.67 4.63
C ILE A 47 6.66 -7.65 3.51
N LEU A 48 7.35 -7.61 2.37
CA LEU A 48 7.02 -8.48 1.24
C LEU A 48 7.24 -9.97 1.56
N LYS A 49 8.24 -10.30 2.36
CA LYS A 49 8.47 -11.67 2.85
C LYS A 49 7.34 -12.19 3.73
N SER A 50 6.54 -11.33 4.36
CA SER A 50 5.43 -11.77 5.20
C SER A 50 4.21 -12.30 4.42
N TYR A 51 4.21 -12.16 3.08
CA TYR A 51 3.12 -12.59 2.20
C TYR A 51 3.43 -13.86 1.39
N ILE A 52 4.62 -14.44 1.56
CA ILE A 52 5.11 -15.67 0.90
C ILE A 52 5.45 -16.72 1.94
#